data_AF-A0A352X5N6-F1
#
_entry.id   AF-A0A352X5N6-F1
#
_cell.length_a   1.000
_cell.length_b   1.000
_cell.length_c   1.000
_cell.angle_alpha   90.00
_cell.angle_beta   90.00
_cell.angle_gamma   90.00
#
_symmetry.space_group_name_H-M   'P 1'
#
loop_
_entity.id
_entity.type
_entity.pdbx_description
1 polymer ?
#
loop_
_entity_poly.entity_id
_entity_poly.type
_entity_poly.pdbx_seq_one_letter_code
_entity_poly.pdbx_strand_id
1 'polypeptide(L)' 'MTPVELNQKGFEALIAALGFVDAVRFIKQFDSGTGNYTSDRHQWLDALSLDDIWADLKEQQVPTE' A
#
# COMPACT_ATOMS: atom_id res chain seq x y z
N MET A 1 7.35 23.30 0.77
CA MET A 1 7.15 21.90 0.36
C MET A 1 7.56 21.02 1.52
N THR A 2 6.62 20.28 2.10
CA THR A 2 6.87 19.33 3.19
C THR A 2 7.61 18.09 2.66
N PRO A 3 8.23 17.27 3.52
CA PRO A 3 8.85 16.01 3.08
C PRO A 3 7.89 15.07 2.35
N VAL A 4 6.61 15.07 2.72
CA VAL A 4 5.55 14.30 2.07
C VAL A 4 5.28 14.85 0.67
N GLU A 5 5.10 16.16 0.54
CA GLU A 5 4.89 16.81 -0.76
C GLU A 5 6.09 16.64 -1.70
N LEU A 6 7.31 16.65 -1.16
CA LEU A 6 8.53 16.42 -1.92
C LEU A 6 8.61 14.97 -2.43
N ASN A 7 8.30 14.00 -1.58
CA ASN A 7 8.24 12.58 -1.99
C ASN A 7 7.18 12.35 -3.06
N GLN A 8 5.99 12.91 -2.88
CA GLN A 8 4.89 12.81 -3.84
C GLN A 8 5.33 13.31 -5.22
N LYS A 9 5.88 14.53 -5.29
CA LYS A 9 6.35 15.12 -6.55
C LYS A 9 7.52 14.34 -7.16
N GLY A 10 8.44 13.85 -6.34
CA GLY A 10 9.55 13.02 -6.81
C GLY A 10 9.07 11.72 -7.44
N PHE A 11 8.11 11.05 -6.81
CA PHE A 11 7.53 9.82 -7.33
C PHE A 11 6.75 10.04 -8.62
N GLU A 12 5.95 11.11 -8.69
CA GLU A 12 5.24 11.50 -9.92
C GLU A 12 6.21 11.78 -11.08
N ALA A 13 7.33 12.47 -10.82
CA ALA A 13 8.36 12.72 -11.82
C ALA A 13 9.03 11.42 -12.31
N LEU A 14 9.30 10.47 -11.41
CA LEU A 14 9.84 9.15 -11.77
C LEU A 14 8.85 8.36 -12.62
N ILE A 15 7.56 8.35 -12.26
CA ILE A 15 6.50 7.69 -13.04
C ILE A 15 6.40 8.31 -14.43
N ALA A 16 6.43 9.64 -14.54
CA ALA A 16 6.35 10.33 -15.82
C ALA A 16 7.53 9.98 -16.76
N ALA A 17 8.72 9.78 -16.20
CA ALA A 17 9.93 9.48 -16.98
C ALA A 17 10.11 7.98 -17.30
N LEU A 18 9.72 7.09 -16.38
CA LEU A 18 10.07 5.66 -16.43
C LEU A 18 8.85 4.73 -16.52
N GLY A 19 7.65 5.23 -16.24
CA GLY A 19 6.47 4.41 -15.97
C GLY A 19 6.50 3.77 -14.58
N PHE A 20 5.35 3.26 -14.12
CA PHE A 20 5.17 2.76 -12.75
C PHE A 20 6.16 1.66 -12.36
N VAL A 21 6.34 0.66 -13.23
CA VAL A 21 7.17 -0.52 -12.92
C VAL A 21 8.62 -0.12 -12.70
N ASP A 22 9.19 0.69 -13.59
CA ASP A 22 10.59 1.05 -13.53
C ASP A 22 10.85 2.17 -12.50
N ALA A 23 9.87 3.05 -12.24
CA ALA A 23 9.94 3.99 -11.12
C ALA A 23 10.07 3.27 -9.76
N VAL A 24 9.26 2.23 -9.51
CA VAL A 24 9.34 1.44 -8.28
C VAL A 24 10.67 0.68 -8.20
N ARG A 25 11.13 0.08 -9.31
CA ARG A 25 12.45 -0.58 -9.35
C ARG A 25 13.59 0.39 -9.08
N PHE A 26 13.53 1.61 -9.61
CA PHE A 26 14.52 2.65 -9.38
C PHE A 26 14.61 3.01 -7.90
N ILE A 27 13.47 3.28 -7.24
CA ILE A 27 13.45 3.59 -5.80
C ILE A 27 14.06 2.44 -5.00
N LYS A 28 13.74 1.19 -5.34
CA LYS A 28 14.27 -0.01 -4.68
C LYS A 28 15.78 -0.19 -4.77
N GLN A 29 16.47 0.52 -5.67
CA GLN A 29 17.94 0.50 -5.74
C GLN A 29 18.59 1.27 -4.59
N PHE A 30 17.88 2.25 -4.03
CA PHE A 30 18.38 3.14 -2.97
C PHE A 30 17.71 2.89 -1.63
N ASP A 31 16.51 2.32 -1.65
CA ASP A 31 15.74 2.00 -0.45
C ASP A 31 15.11 0.61 -0.59
N SER A 32 15.57 -0.36 0.21
CA SER A 32 14.96 -1.69 0.27
C SER A 32 13.55 -1.70 0.86
N GLY A 33 13.11 -0.56 1.41
CA GLY A 33 12.00 -0.48 2.33
C GLY A 33 12.39 -1.01 3.71
N THR A 34 11.44 -0.89 4.64
CA THR A 34 11.53 -1.44 5.99
C THR A 34 10.27 -2.23 6.31
N GLY A 35 10.34 -3.08 7.34
CA GLY A 35 9.23 -3.95 7.74
C GLY A 35 9.34 -5.37 7.18
N ASN A 36 8.61 -6.30 7.78
CA ASN A 36 8.59 -7.69 7.37
C ASN A 36 7.14 -8.13 7.23
N TYR A 37 6.51 -7.77 6.11
CA TYR A 37 5.10 -8.07 5.88
C TYR A 37 4.77 -9.56 6.09
N THR A 38 5.67 -10.47 5.73
CA THR A 38 5.49 -11.91 5.99
C THR A 38 5.27 -12.19 7.47
N SER A 39 6.09 -11.61 8.35
CA SER A 39 5.92 -11.75 9.81
C SER A 39 4.76 -10.90 10.34
N ASP A 40 4.64 -9.66 9.89
CA ASP A 40 3.67 -8.68 10.41
C ASP A 40 2.23 -9.10 10.12
N ARG A 41 1.99 -9.73 8.95
CA ARG A 41 0.66 -10.21 8.53
C ARG A 41 0.07 -11.23 9.51
N HIS A 42 0.89 -12.05 10.17
CA HIS A 42 0.42 -13.04 11.14
C HIS A 42 -0.23 -12.41 12.38
N GLN A 43 0.04 -11.14 12.68
CA GLN A 43 -0.54 -10.46 13.84
C GLN A 43 -2.06 -10.21 13.72
N TRP A 44 -2.59 -10.18 12.49
CA TRP A 44 -3.99 -9.84 12.25
C TRP A 44 -4.67 -10.77 11.22
N LEU A 45 -3.98 -11.22 10.17
CA LEU A 45 -4.63 -11.99 9.11
C LEU A 45 -4.97 -13.41 9.54
N ASP A 46 -4.15 -14.04 10.39
CA ASP A 46 -4.40 -15.41 10.82
C ASP A 46 -5.66 -15.55 11.68
N ALA A 47 -6.08 -14.46 12.32
CA ALA A 47 -7.33 -14.38 13.08
C ALA A 47 -8.55 -14.03 12.21
N LEU A 48 -8.34 -13.62 10.96
CA LEU A 48 -9.39 -13.17 10.05
C LEU A 48 -9.91 -14.33 9.20
N SER A 49 -11.17 -14.70 9.38
CA SER A 49 -11.82 -15.72 8.56
C SER A 49 -12.42 -15.14 7.27
N LEU A 50 -12.70 -16.01 6.30
CA LEU A 50 -13.43 -15.61 5.10
C LEU A 50 -14.86 -15.12 5.41
N ASP A 51 -15.48 -15.65 6.46
CA ASP A 51 -16.80 -15.21 6.89
C ASP A 51 -16.75 -13.79 7.47
N ASP A 52 -15.70 -13.45 8.22
CA ASP A 52 -15.47 -12.09 8.72
C ASP A 52 -15.29 -11.10 7.57
N ILE A 53 -14.47 -11.46 6.56
CA ILE A 53 -14.28 -10.65 5.36
C ILE A 53 -15.61 -10.45 4.61
N TRP A 54 -16.43 -11.50 4.51
CA TRP A 54 -17.72 -11.42 3.84
C TRP A 54 -18.75 -10.59 4.60
N ALA A 55 -18.72 -10.63 5.93
CA ALA A 55 -19.54 -9.78 6.78
C ALA A 55 -19.16 -8.30 6.59
N ASP A 56 -17.87 -7.96 6.64
CA ASP A 56 -17.37 -6.59 6.43
C ASP A 56 -17.79 -6.03 5.06
N LEU A 57 -17.65 -6.84 4.00
CA LEU A 57 -18.04 -6.42 2.64
C LEU A 57 -19.54 -6.15 2.51
N LYS A 58 -20.39 -6.89 3.24
CA LYS A 58 -21.84 -6.66 3.25
C LYS A 58 -22.20 -5.40 4.03
N GLU A 59 -21.54 -5.15 5.16
CA GLU A 59 -21.76 -3.95 5.96
C GLU A 59 -21.41 -2.67 5.17
N GLN A 60 -20.31 -2.69 4.40
CA GLN A 60 -19.93 -1.57 3.52
C GLN A 60 -20.87 -1.36 2.32
N GLN A 61 -21.72 -2.34 1.99
CA GLN A 61 -22.73 -2.23 0.93
C GLN A 61 -24.08 -1.72 1.46
N VAL A 62 -24.29 -1.64 2.78
CA VAL A 62 -25.49 -1.03 3.35
C VAL A 62 -25.33 0.49 3.23
N PRO A 63 -26.19 1.19 2.46
CA PRO A 63 -26.16 2.64 2.41
C PRO A 63 -26.37 3.17 3.83
N THR A 64 -25.48 4.02 4.31
CA THR A 64 -25.78 4.89 5.45
C THR A 64 -26.91 5.81 5.01
N GLU A 65 -28.14 5.56 5.49
CA GLU A 65 -29.25 6.52 5.41
C GLU A 65 -28.95 7.80 6.22
#